data_AF-A0A7S1L6F2-F1
#
_entry.id   AF-A0A7S1L6F2-F1
#
_cell.length_a   1.000
_cell.length_b   1.000
_cell.length_c   1.000
_cell.angle_alpha   90.00
_cell.angle_beta   90.00
_cell.angle_gamma   90.00
#
_symmetry.space_group_name_H-M   'P 1'
#
loop_
_entity.id
_entity.type
_entity.pdbx_description
1 polymer ?
#
loop_
_entity_poly.entity_id
_entity_poly.type
_entity_poly.pdbx_seq_one_letter_code
_entity_poly.pdbx_strand_id
1 'polypeptide(L)'
;LAHVVGSRGGTLKLDLRPGHIYVTAKEESQAGRDTVVLKFRGKDMKKMDFFGTSDPYFKLERLLPNGTTKLIFESKPISNTLNPDWPALSRQRVADLMTADPHEKTLRFHCFDKDMFSSDDMGRFECSFTELIDAQRNGTCFTLAKPEKPGK
;
A
#
# COMPACT_ATOMS: atom_id res chain seq x y z
N LEU A 1 -13.76 -40.31 24.12
CA LEU A 1 -13.30 -40.83 22.80
C LEU A 1 -13.80 -39.88 21.72
N ALA A 2 -12.93 -39.01 21.22
CA ALA A 2 -13.17 -38.27 19.98
C ALA A 2 -11.88 -38.38 19.16
N HIS A 3 -11.90 -39.29 18.18
CA HIS A 3 -10.87 -39.39 17.16
C HIS A 3 -11.31 -38.51 16.00
N VAL A 4 -10.58 -37.42 15.76
CA VAL A 4 -10.64 -36.71 14.48
C VAL A 4 -9.48 -37.26 13.63
N VAL A 5 -9.82 -38.12 12.67
CA VAL A 5 -8.90 -38.57 11.63
C VAL A 5 -8.96 -37.55 10.50
N GLY A 6 -7.94 -36.69 10.41
CA GLY A 6 -7.72 -35.76 9.31
C GLY A 6 -6.41 -36.11 8.60
N SER A 7 -6.53 -36.52 7.34
CA SER A 7 -5.48 -37.10 6.51
C SER A 7 -4.30 -36.15 6.20
N ARG A 8 -3.09 -36.74 6.24
CA ARG A 8 -1.83 -36.40 5.53
C ARG A 8 -1.42 -34.92 5.53
N GLY A 9 -0.43 -34.64 6.37
CA GLY A 9 0.23 -33.35 6.49
C GLY A 9 0.79 -32.80 5.17
N GLY A 10 0.32 -31.61 4.82
CA GLY A 10 1.10 -30.61 4.11
C GLY A 10 1.10 -29.35 4.96
N THR A 11 2.21 -29.04 5.64
CA THR A 11 2.37 -27.72 6.25
C THR A 11 2.52 -26.73 5.11
N LEU A 12 1.43 -26.02 4.78
CA LEU A 12 1.50 -24.88 3.85
C LEU A 12 2.35 -23.81 4.52
N LYS A 13 3.62 -23.72 4.11
CA LYS A 13 4.47 -22.59 4.47
C LYS A 13 3.91 -21.37 3.73
N LEU A 14 3.05 -20.60 4.41
CA LEU A 14 2.66 -19.29 3.94
C LEU A 14 3.94 -18.45 3.89
N ASP A 15 4.33 -17.98 2.71
CA ASP A 15 5.45 -17.05 2.59
C ASP A 15 5.03 -15.75 3.28
N LEU A 16 5.60 -15.48 4.45
CA LEU A 16 5.26 -14.34 5.30
C LEU A 16 6.04 -13.08 4.93
N ARG A 17 6.85 -13.12 3.86
CA ARG A 17 7.63 -11.96 3.44
C ARG A 17 6.71 -10.79 3.11
N PRO A 18 6.99 -9.58 3.64
CA PRO A 18 6.18 -8.41 3.36
C PRO A 18 6.36 -7.97 1.91
N GLY A 19 5.28 -7.49 1.30
CA GLY A 19 5.33 -6.87 -0.02
C GLY A 19 6.05 -5.52 0.00
N HIS A 20 6.60 -5.13 -1.14
CA HIS A 20 7.34 -3.87 -1.29
C HIS A 20 6.63 -2.95 -2.29
N ILE A 21 6.58 -1.66 -1.98
CA ILE A 21 5.99 -0.61 -2.82
C ILE A 21 7.08 0.33 -3.31
N TYR A 22 7.19 0.44 -4.63
CA TYR A 22 8.03 1.40 -5.32
C TYR A 22 7.18 2.59 -5.77
N VAL A 23 7.76 3.79 -5.76
CA VAL A 23 7.09 5.02 -6.17
C VAL A 23 7.86 5.74 -7.26
N THR A 24 7.13 6.33 -8.20
CA THR A 24 7.59 7.38 -9.11
C THR A 24 6.75 8.63 -8.83
N ALA A 25 7.41 9.75 -8.56
CA ALA A 25 6.86 11.07 -8.31
C ALA A 25 7.42 12.08 -9.33
N LYS A 26 6.58 12.53 -10.26
CA LYS A 26 6.95 13.57 -11.21
C LYS A 26 6.42 14.92 -10.71
N GLU A 27 7.30 15.73 -10.17
CA GLU A 27 7.00 17.10 -9.70
C GLU A 27 6.89 18.05 -10.90
N GLU A 28 5.89 18.92 -10.87
CA GLU A 28 5.64 19.95 -11.90
C GLU A 28 5.23 21.26 -11.21
N SER A 29 6.04 22.30 -11.39
CA SER A 29 5.76 23.65 -10.94
C SER A 29 5.36 24.53 -12.13
N GLN A 30 4.11 24.98 -12.17
CA GLN A 30 3.64 25.89 -13.21
C GLN A 30 2.81 27.03 -12.61
N ALA A 31 3.20 28.26 -12.89
CA ALA A 31 2.48 29.49 -12.50
C ALA A 31 2.10 29.53 -11.00
N GLY A 32 3.04 29.17 -10.12
CA GLY A 32 2.84 29.19 -8.66
C GLY A 32 1.99 28.03 -8.11
N ARG A 33 1.77 26.98 -8.90
CA ARG A 33 1.13 25.74 -8.44
C ARG A 33 2.13 24.59 -8.52
N ASP A 34 2.49 24.08 -7.35
CA ASP A 34 3.30 22.87 -7.23
C ASP A 34 2.39 21.66 -7.21
N THR A 35 2.63 20.78 -8.17
CA THR A 35 1.86 19.56 -8.36
C THR A 35 2.76 18.36 -8.54
N VAL A 36 2.21 17.18 -8.31
CA VAL A 36 2.92 15.92 -8.48
C VAL A 36 2.03 14.88 -9.14
N VAL A 37 2.61 14.09 -10.03
CA VAL A 37 2.01 12.87 -10.56
C VAL A 37 2.71 11.69 -9.90
N LEU A 38 1.95 10.90 -9.14
CA LEU A 38 2.45 9.71 -8.46
C LEU A 38 2.10 8.46 -9.26
N LYS A 39 3.00 7.49 -9.29
CA LYS A 39 2.76 6.12 -9.77
C LYS A 39 3.34 5.15 -8.75
N PHE A 40 2.61 4.08 -8.45
CA PHE A 40 3.06 3.06 -7.51
C PHE A 40 3.17 1.71 -8.21
N ARG A 41 4.11 0.89 -7.75
CA ARG A 41 4.27 -0.50 -8.19
C ARG A 41 4.53 -1.39 -6.98
N GLY A 42 3.75 -2.45 -6.85
CA GLY A 42 3.96 -3.51 -5.87
C GLY A 42 4.95 -4.55 -6.39
N LYS A 43 5.71 -5.15 -5.47
CA LYS A 43 6.61 -6.27 -5.75
C LYS A 43 6.57 -7.29 -4.61
N ASP A 44 6.59 -8.57 -4.97
CA ASP A 44 6.61 -9.68 -4.02
C ASP A 44 5.47 -9.56 -2.99
N MET A 45 4.29 -9.14 -3.46
CA MET A 45 3.12 -8.94 -2.61
C MET A 45 2.71 -10.26 -1.96
N LYS A 46 2.19 -10.18 -0.74
CA LYS A 46 1.76 -11.37 -0.01
C LYS A 46 0.59 -12.04 -0.73
N LYS A 47 0.71 -13.34 -1.00
CA LYS A 47 -0.42 -14.15 -1.47
C LYS A 47 -1.40 -14.34 -0.31
N MET A 48 -2.62 -13.83 -0.45
CA MET A 48 -3.67 -14.04 0.55
C MET A 48 -4.52 -15.29 0.23
N ASP A 49 -4.60 -15.71 -1.03
CA ASP A 49 -5.39 -16.87 -1.47
C ASP A 49 -4.65 -18.22 -1.54
N PHE A 50 -5.29 -19.28 -1.02
CA PHE A 50 -4.81 -20.67 -1.16
C PHE A 50 -5.14 -21.30 -2.52
N PHE A 51 -6.20 -20.85 -3.20
CA PHE A 51 -6.63 -21.32 -4.53
C PHE A 51 -6.99 -20.12 -5.43
N GLY A 52 -5.99 -19.28 -5.72
CA GLY A 52 -6.13 -18.05 -6.53
C GLY A 52 -4.83 -17.26 -6.51
N THR A 53 -4.76 -16.16 -7.27
CA THR A 53 -3.70 -15.15 -7.18
C THR A 53 -4.35 -13.84 -6.75
N SER A 54 -3.70 -13.06 -5.89
CA SER A 54 -4.26 -11.82 -5.35
C SER A 54 -4.63 -10.79 -6.44
N ASP A 55 -5.65 -9.99 -6.14
CA ASP A 55 -6.18 -8.85 -6.89
C ASP A 55 -5.88 -7.52 -6.17
N PRO A 56 -4.60 -7.10 -6.04
CA PRO A 56 -4.22 -6.00 -5.17
C PRO A 56 -4.70 -4.62 -5.67
N TYR A 57 -5.21 -3.82 -4.73
CA TYR A 57 -5.48 -2.39 -4.89
C TYR A 57 -4.98 -1.62 -3.67
N PHE A 58 -4.88 -0.29 -3.77
CA PHE A 58 -4.45 0.53 -2.65
C PHE A 58 -5.34 1.76 -2.44
N LYS A 59 -5.28 2.27 -1.21
CA LYS A 59 -5.77 3.59 -0.83
C LYS A 59 -4.58 4.45 -0.43
N LEU A 60 -4.51 5.65 -0.99
CA LEU A 60 -3.65 6.72 -0.52
C LEU A 60 -4.50 7.67 0.31
N GLU A 61 -4.11 7.88 1.55
CA GLU A 61 -4.89 8.65 2.52
C GLU A 61 -4.02 9.71 3.18
N ARG A 62 -4.62 10.86 3.49
CA ARG A 62 -4.01 11.88 4.33
C ARG A 62 -4.29 11.58 5.80
N LEU A 63 -3.23 11.57 6.60
CA LEU A 63 -3.33 11.55 8.06
C LEU A 63 -3.70 12.95 8.55
N LEU A 64 -4.74 13.05 9.38
CA LEU A 64 -5.22 14.31 9.94
C LEU A 64 -4.79 14.44 11.41
N PRO A 65 -4.63 15.68 11.94
CA PRO A 65 -4.17 15.90 13.32
C PRO A 65 -5.07 15.28 14.40
N ASN A 66 -6.35 15.03 14.09
CA ASN A 66 -7.28 14.36 14.99
C ASN A 66 -7.18 12.83 14.98
N GLY A 67 -6.17 12.26 14.31
CA GLY A 67 -5.94 10.82 14.20
C GLY A 67 -6.81 10.10 13.16
N THR A 68 -7.65 10.83 12.41
CA THR A 68 -8.47 10.26 11.34
C THR A 68 -7.75 10.30 9.99
N THR A 69 -8.24 9.53 9.02
CA THR A 69 -7.69 9.52 7.66
C THR A 69 -8.70 10.10 6.66
N LYS A 70 -8.20 10.85 5.67
CA LYS A 70 -8.97 11.33 4.53
C LYS A 70 -8.50 10.65 3.26
N LEU A 71 -9.39 9.97 2.53
CA LEU A 71 -9.04 9.36 1.25
C LEU A 71 -8.63 10.43 0.22
N ILE A 72 -7.43 10.28 -0.34
CA ILE A 72 -6.94 11.07 -1.48
C ILE A 72 -7.25 10.34 -2.78
N PHE A 73 -6.93 9.04 -2.82
CA PHE A 73 -7.07 8.22 -4.02
C PHE A 73 -7.29 6.75 -3.67
N GLU A 74 -8.09 6.06 -4.46
CA GLU A 74 -8.26 4.61 -4.43
C GLU A 74 -8.01 4.05 -5.83
N SER A 75 -7.11 3.06 -5.92
CA SER A 75 -6.80 2.44 -7.21
C SER A 75 -7.87 1.42 -7.60
N LYS A 76 -7.92 1.09 -8.89
CA LYS A 76 -8.59 -0.13 -9.32
C LYS A 76 -7.76 -1.35 -8.90
N PRO A 77 -8.40 -2.50 -8.58
CA PRO A 77 -7.71 -3.77 -8.45
C PRO A 77 -7.05 -4.18 -9.76
N ILE A 78 -5.88 -4.82 -9.66
CA ILE A 78 -5.23 -5.48 -10.80
C ILE A 78 -5.31 -6.96 -10.55
N SER A 79 -6.02 -7.68 -11.42
CA SER A 79 -6.30 -9.08 -11.16
C SER A 79 -5.09 -9.99 -11.31
N ASN A 80 -5.04 -11.02 -10.46
CA ASN A 80 -4.12 -12.13 -10.49
C ASN A 80 -2.64 -11.75 -10.56
N THR A 81 -2.17 -10.86 -9.68
CA THR A 81 -0.76 -10.47 -9.65
C THR A 81 -0.24 -10.21 -8.24
N LEU A 82 0.99 -10.66 -7.99
CA LEU A 82 1.78 -10.27 -6.81
C LEU A 82 2.76 -9.13 -7.11
N ASN A 83 2.72 -8.58 -8.33
CA ASN A 83 3.58 -7.50 -8.79
C ASN A 83 2.75 -6.45 -9.56
N PRO A 84 1.75 -5.82 -8.91
CA PRO A 84 0.87 -4.87 -9.58
C PRO A 84 1.65 -3.62 -10.04
N ASP A 85 1.39 -3.18 -11.27
CA ASP A 85 1.81 -1.88 -11.78
C ASP A 85 0.58 -0.99 -11.97
N TRP A 86 0.28 -0.16 -10.97
CA TRP A 86 -0.92 0.67 -11.00
C TRP A 86 -0.75 1.87 -11.94
N PRO A 87 -1.81 2.28 -12.66
CA PRO A 87 -1.78 3.51 -13.44
C PRO A 87 -1.39 4.71 -12.57
N ALA A 88 -0.74 5.70 -13.19
CA ALA A 88 -0.43 6.94 -12.51
C ALA A 88 -1.70 7.61 -11.98
N LEU A 89 -1.62 8.16 -10.77
CA LEU A 89 -2.69 8.94 -10.17
C LEU A 89 -2.95 10.20 -10.99
N SER A 90 -4.16 10.75 -10.86
CA SER A 90 -4.41 12.11 -11.29
C SER A 90 -3.46 13.08 -10.57
N ARG A 91 -3.12 14.18 -11.25
CA ARG A 91 -2.23 15.21 -10.70
C ARG A 91 -2.74 15.71 -9.34
N GLN A 92 -1.90 15.61 -8.32
CA GLN A 92 -2.17 16.05 -6.96
C GLN A 92 -1.48 17.39 -6.70
N ARG A 93 -2.05 18.24 -5.84
CA ARG A 93 -1.33 19.42 -5.34
C ARG A 93 -0.38 18.99 -4.24
N VAL A 94 0.85 19.51 -4.24
CA VAL A 94 1.82 19.20 -3.18
C VAL A 94 1.29 19.61 -1.80
N ALA A 95 0.60 20.76 -1.71
CA ALA A 95 -0.03 21.24 -0.48
C ALA A 95 -1.11 20.30 0.12
N ASP A 96 -1.68 19.39 -0.69
CA ASP A 96 -2.62 18.39 -0.19
C ASP A 96 -1.91 17.16 0.42
N LEU A 97 -0.61 17.01 0.16
CA LEU A 97 0.20 15.84 0.52
C LEU A 97 1.22 16.10 1.62
N MET A 98 1.44 17.36 2.00
CA MET A 98 2.38 17.75 3.06
C MET A 98 1.79 18.83 3.96
N THR A 99 2.45 19.08 5.09
CA THR A 99 2.18 20.21 5.98
C THR A 99 3.34 21.21 5.90
N ALA A 100 3.37 22.20 6.81
CA ALA A 100 4.49 23.13 6.90
C ALA A 100 5.79 22.43 7.33
N ASP A 101 5.69 21.29 8.03
CA ASP A 101 6.83 20.42 8.33
C ASP A 101 6.97 19.38 7.21
N PRO A 102 8.04 19.43 6.39
CA PRO A 102 8.24 18.50 5.29
C PRO A 102 8.54 17.06 5.73
N HIS A 103 8.89 16.84 7.01
CA HIS A 103 9.19 15.52 7.56
C HIS A 103 8.01 14.92 8.33
N GLU A 104 6.91 15.66 8.52
CA GLU A 104 5.71 15.14 9.16
C GLU A 104 5.09 14.03 8.29
N LYS A 105 4.84 12.87 8.90
CA LYS A 105 4.15 11.76 8.26
C LYS A 105 2.69 12.12 8.08
N THR A 106 2.36 12.45 6.84
CA THR A 106 1.05 12.99 6.46
C THR A 106 0.30 12.07 5.51
N LEU A 107 0.97 11.02 5.01
CA LEU A 107 0.44 10.10 4.03
C LEU A 107 0.45 8.67 4.55
N ARG A 108 -0.64 7.96 4.31
CA ARG A 108 -0.76 6.51 4.51
C ARG A 108 -1.04 5.85 3.17
N PHE A 109 -0.17 4.91 2.79
CA PHE A 109 -0.45 3.97 1.73
C PHE A 109 -0.94 2.67 2.36
N HIS A 110 -2.11 2.19 1.96
CA HIS A 110 -2.72 0.98 2.51
C HIS A 110 -3.15 0.08 1.37
N CYS A 111 -2.60 -1.13 1.32
CA CYS A 111 -2.86 -2.10 0.27
C CYS A 111 -3.83 -3.18 0.76
N PHE A 112 -4.70 -3.62 -0.15
CA PHE A 112 -5.71 -4.62 0.08
C PHE A 112 -5.76 -5.59 -1.09
N ASP A 113 -6.13 -6.83 -0.80
CA ASP A 113 -6.49 -7.84 -1.78
C ASP A 113 -8.00 -7.78 -2.00
N LYS A 114 -8.46 -7.71 -3.25
CA LYS A 114 -9.89 -7.58 -3.54
C LYS A 114 -10.55 -8.95 -3.72
N ASP A 115 -11.38 -9.33 -2.76
CA ASP A 115 -12.23 -10.52 -2.88
C ASP A 115 -13.65 -10.18 -3.35
N MET A 116 -14.42 -11.22 -3.71
CA MET A 116 -15.84 -11.08 -4.09
C MET A 116 -16.68 -10.36 -3.02
N PHE A 117 -16.42 -10.63 -1.74
CA PHE A 117 -17.25 -10.14 -0.62
C PHE A 117 -16.47 -9.38 0.45
N SER A 118 -15.14 -9.29 0.33
CA SER A 118 -14.26 -8.67 1.32
C SER A 118 -13.12 -7.94 0.64
N SER A 119 -12.31 -7.28 1.46
CA SER A 119 -11.01 -6.80 1.03
C SER A 119 -10.03 -7.07 2.14
N ASP A 120 -9.06 -7.93 1.86
CA ASP A 120 -8.12 -8.44 2.83
C ASP A 120 -6.94 -7.49 2.97
N ASP A 121 -6.67 -7.02 4.19
CA ASP A 121 -5.54 -6.13 4.48
C ASP A 121 -4.23 -6.81 4.05
N MET A 122 -3.46 -6.19 3.15
CA MET A 122 -2.13 -6.66 2.71
C MET A 122 -0.99 -5.93 3.41
N GLY A 123 -1.31 -4.91 4.21
CA GLY A 123 -0.39 -4.07 4.96
C GLY A 123 -0.40 -2.62 4.49
N ARG A 124 0.28 -1.79 5.27
CA ARG A 124 0.36 -0.34 5.06
C ARG A 124 1.71 0.22 5.50
N PHE A 125 1.99 1.43 5.08
CA PHE A 125 3.06 2.26 5.63
C PHE A 125 2.61 3.72 5.71
N GLU A 126 3.25 4.46 6.59
CA GLU A 126 3.07 5.91 6.75
C GLU A 126 4.38 6.62 6.45
N CYS A 127 4.28 7.68 5.65
CA CYS A 127 5.42 8.45 5.18
C CYS A 127 5.08 9.94 5.06
N SER A 128 6.11 10.76 5.04
CA SER A 128 6.07 12.15 4.62
C SER A 128 6.16 12.26 3.09
N PHE A 129 5.78 13.42 2.55
CA PHE A 129 6.01 13.71 1.13
C PHE A 129 7.51 13.64 0.78
N THR A 130 8.39 14.12 1.65
CA THR A 130 9.84 14.06 1.46
C THR A 130 10.35 12.63 1.30
N GLU A 131 9.89 11.71 2.15
CA GLU A 131 10.24 10.28 2.04
C GLU A 131 9.79 9.66 0.71
N LEU A 132 8.63 10.07 0.14
CA LEU A 132 8.22 9.61 -1.20
C LEU A 132 9.17 10.08 -2.30
N ILE A 133 9.58 11.35 -2.25
CA ILE A 133 10.52 11.93 -3.22
C ILE A 133 11.89 11.27 -3.10
N ASP A 134 12.39 11.09 -1.89
CA ASP A 134 13.68 10.45 -1.63
C ASP A 134 13.66 8.97 -2.05
N ALA A 135 12.55 8.26 -1.84
CA ALA A 135 12.42 6.88 -2.28
C ALA A 135 12.54 6.75 -3.81
N GLN A 136 11.93 7.67 -4.56
CA GLN A 136 12.14 7.73 -6.00
C GLN A 136 13.60 8.01 -6.34
N ARG A 137 14.20 9.06 -5.75
CA ARG A 137 15.56 9.52 -6.10
C ARG A 137 16.61 8.46 -5.84
N ASN A 138 16.45 7.71 -4.76
CA ASN A 138 17.39 6.68 -4.32
C ASN A 138 17.04 5.28 -4.83
N GLY A 139 15.92 5.12 -5.54
CA GLY A 139 15.44 3.81 -6.00
C GLY A 139 15.10 2.84 -4.86
N THR A 140 14.76 3.37 -3.68
CA THR A 140 14.35 2.55 -2.52
C THR A 140 12.85 2.28 -2.56
N CYS A 141 12.37 1.44 -1.65
CA CYS A 141 10.97 1.03 -1.58
C CYS A 141 10.47 1.03 -0.15
N PHE A 142 9.15 1.03 0.00
CA PHE A 142 8.48 0.91 1.28
C PHE A 142 8.04 -0.53 1.51
N THR A 143 8.24 -1.04 2.72
CA THR A 143 7.77 -2.37 3.12
C THR A 143 6.37 -2.27 3.71
N LEU A 144 5.46 -3.14 3.26
CA LEU A 144 4.12 -3.23 3.82
C LEU A 144 4.16 -3.92 5.19
N ALA A 145 3.61 -3.26 6.21
CA ALA A 145 3.46 -3.81 7.56
C ALA A 145 1.98 -3.97 7.92
N LYS A 146 1.62 -5.08 8.57
CA LYS A 146 0.31 -5.22 9.22
C LYS A 146 0.39 -4.67 10.65
N PRO A 147 -0.65 -3.97 11.14
CA PRO A 147 -0.72 -3.70 12.57
C PRO A 147 -0.74 -5.02 13.34
N GLU A 148 -0.02 -5.07 14.47
CA GLU A 148 -0.07 -6.22 15.36
C GLU A 148 -1.52 -6.45 15.79
N LYS A 149 -1.97 -7.73 15.76
CA LYS A 149 -3.26 -8.06 16.38
C LYS A 149 -3.08 -7.89 17.89
N PRO A 150 -3.94 -7.12 18.59
CA PRO A 150 -3.89 -7.08 20.04
C PRO A 150 -4.02 -8.52 20.56
N GLY A 151 -3.12 -8.91 21.46
CA GLY A 151 -3.08 -10.25 22.03
C GLY A 151 -4.45 -10.64 22.60
N LYS A 152 -4.89 -11.86 22.31
CA LYS A 152 -6.07 -12.46 22.94
C LYS A 152 -5.84 -12.69 24.42
#